data_AF-A0A2H6EMA1-F1
#
_entry.id   AF-A0A2H6EMA1-F1
#
_cell.length_a   1.000
_cell.length_b   1.000
_cell.length_c   1.000
_cell.angle_alpha   90.00
_cell.angle_beta   90.00
_cell.angle_gamma   90.00
#
_symmetry.space_group_name_H-M   'P 1'
#
loop_
_entity.id
_entity.type
_entity.pdbx_description
1 polymer ?
#
loop_
_entity_poly.entity_id
_entity_poly.type
_entity_poly.pdbx_seq_one_letter_code
_entity_poly.pdbx_strand_id
1 'polypeptide(L)'
;MYNQNISSVFLSLEVPEYDLYKLLKPFFIRIDDSKLKSGNHKYLSLNELEQIKLLQFDSGKLEVKCASGLNINEVIGMIKRFAKLDTEVAFIDFLQRIRTDIKNRINELKVISQL
;
A
#
# COMPACT_ATOMS: atom_id res chain seq x y z
N MET A 1 -0.66 2.01 13.47
CA MET A 1 -0.33 0.57 13.52
C MET A 1 1.14 0.33 13.88
N TYR A 2 2.11 0.66 13.01
CA TYR A 2 3.54 0.38 13.29
C TYR A 2 4.03 0.87 14.68
N ASN A 3 3.78 2.14 15.03
CA ASN A 3 4.17 2.71 16.34
C ASN A 3 3.38 2.15 17.53
N GLN A 4 2.25 1.48 17.28
CA GLN A 4 1.44 0.80 18.29
C GLN A 4 1.82 -0.68 18.43
N ASN A 5 2.87 -1.13 17.73
CA ASN A 5 3.32 -2.51 17.68
C ASN A 5 2.25 -3.50 17.17
N ILE A 6 1.35 -3.02 16.31
CA ILE A 6 0.32 -3.85 15.64
C ILE A 6 0.89 -4.32 14.31
N SER A 7 0.92 -5.64 14.10
CA SER A 7 1.44 -6.22 12.85
C SER A 7 0.50 -5.92 11.70
N SER A 8 1.04 -5.35 10.63
CA SER A 8 0.23 -4.87 9.52
C SER A 8 0.88 -5.12 8.16
N VAL A 9 0.04 -5.30 7.15
CA VAL A 9 0.45 -5.38 5.76
C VAL A 9 -0.24 -4.28 4.97
N PHE A 10 0.50 -3.64 4.07
CA PHE A 10 -0.01 -2.69 3.10
C PHE A 10 0.07 -3.33 1.71
N LEU A 11 -1.08 -3.75 1.18
CA LEU A 11 -1.22 -4.27 -0.17
C LEU A 11 -1.58 -3.13 -1.12
N SER A 12 -0.63 -2.74 -1.94
CA SER A 12 -0.83 -1.78 -3.01
C SER A 12 -1.17 -2.44 -4.33
N LEU A 13 -2.29 -2.03 -4.93
CA LEU A 13 -2.76 -2.48 -6.23
C LEU A 13 -2.41 -1.51 -7.37
N GLU A 14 -1.98 -0.29 -7.03
CA GLU A 14 -1.68 0.76 -8.01
C GLU A 14 -0.24 1.26 -7.93
N VAL A 15 0.26 1.55 -6.73
CA VAL A 15 1.52 2.25 -6.53
C VAL A 15 2.65 1.24 -6.30
N PRO A 16 3.79 1.34 -7.02
CA PRO A 16 4.92 0.46 -6.78
C PRO A 16 5.58 0.73 -5.42
N GLU A 17 6.23 -0.29 -4.87
CA GLU A 17 6.78 -0.29 -3.50
C GLU A 17 7.77 0.87 -3.27
N TYR A 18 8.62 1.14 -4.26
CA TYR A 18 9.58 2.23 -4.20
C TYR A 18 8.92 3.60 -4.00
N ASP A 19 7.79 3.87 -4.66
CA ASP A 19 7.09 5.15 -4.52
C ASP A 19 6.33 5.26 -3.19
N LEU A 20 5.84 4.14 -2.65
CA LEU A 20 5.29 4.09 -1.30
C LEU A 20 6.35 4.43 -0.25
N TYR A 21 7.55 3.85 -0.36
CA TYR A 21 8.61 4.15 0.61
C TYR A 21 9.11 5.60 0.54
N LYS A 22 9.06 6.24 -0.64
CA LYS A 22 9.33 7.68 -0.74
C LYS A 22 8.39 8.53 0.10
N LEU A 23 7.16 8.07 0.32
CA LEU A 23 6.17 8.77 1.13
C LEU A 23 6.26 8.34 2.59
N LEU A 24 6.34 7.03 2.84
CA LEU A 24 6.36 6.45 4.18
C LEU A 24 7.59 6.87 4.98
N LYS A 25 8.80 6.71 4.42
CA LYS A 25 10.03 6.93 5.21
C LYS A 25 10.16 8.37 5.73
N PRO A 26 9.96 9.42 4.91
CA PRO A 26 10.00 10.80 5.39
C PRO A 26 8.96 11.11 6.46
N PHE A 27 7.76 10.53 6.34
CA PHE A 27 6.71 10.68 7.34
C PHE A 27 7.15 10.15 8.72
N PHE A 28 7.80 8.98 8.76
CA PHE A 28 8.27 8.39 10.01
C PHE A 28 9.38 9.20 10.71
N ILE A 29 10.26 9.84 9.94
CA ILE A 29 11.30 10.74 10.48
C ILE A 29 10.81 12.19 10.65
N ARG A 30 9.51 12.44 10.46
CA ARG A 30 8.86 13.74 10.66
C ARG A 30 9.44 14.86 9.78
N ILE A 31 9.82 14.55 8.55
CA ILE A 31 10.14 15.58 7.55
C ILE A 31 8.86 16.32 7.19
N ASP A 32 8.96 17.65 7.13
CA ASP A 32 7.87 18.53 6.73
C ASP A 32 7.40 18.23 5.29
N ASP A 33 6.10 18.03 5.12
CA ASP A 33 5.45 17.75 3.83
C ASP A 33 5.78 18.80 2.75
N SER A 34 6.04 20.05 3.13
CA SER A 34 6.46 21.12 2.22
C SER A 34 7.80 20.83 1.52
N LYS A 35 8.68 20.04 2.15
CA LYS A 35 9.94 19.58 1.55
C LYS A 35 9.75 18.37 0.63
N LEU A 36 8.62 17.67 0.76
CA LEU A 36 8.31 16.44 0.02
C LEU A 36 7.50 16.71 -1.26
N LYS A 37 6.73 17.80 -1.28
CA LYS A 37 5.97 18.19 -2.48
C LYS A 37 6.92 18.69 -3.59
N SER A 38 6.68 18.21 -4.81
CA SER A 38 7.18 18.77 -6.09
C SER A 38 8.71 18.96 -6.22
N GLY A 39 9.50 17.89 -6.19
CA GLY A 39 10.92 17.96 -6.61
C GLY A 39 11.86 18.67 -5.63
N ASN A 40 11.36 19.05 -4.45
CA ASN A 40 12.10 19.73 -3.39
C ASN A 40 13.03 18.81 -2.57
N HIS A 41 13.33 17.60 -3.06
CA HIS A 41 14.36 16.73 -2.47
C HIS A 41 15.74 17.42 -2.39
N LYS A 42 15.98 18.48 -3.18
CA LYS A 42 17.16 19.36 -3.08
C LYS A 42 17.26 20.13 -1.76
N TYR A 43 16.15 20.31 -1.04
CA TYR A 43 16.09 20.99 0.26
C TYR A 43 16.16 20.03 1.45
N LEU A 44 16.29 18.73 1.18
CA LEU A 44 16.65 17.77 2.22
C LEU A 44 18.14 17.93 2.52
N SER A 45 18.45 18.14 3.79
CA SER A 45 19.83 18.10 4.28
C SER A 45 20.43 16.71 4.06
N LEU A 46 21.76 16.65 3.98
CA LEU A 46 22.47 15.37 3.87
C LEU A 46 22.09 14.41 5.02
N ASN A 47 21.92 14.94 6.24
CA ASN A 47 21.49 14.18 7.40
C ASN A 47 20.07 13.59 7.23
N GLU A 48 19.10 14.38 6.73
CA GLU A 48 17.74 13.88 6.45
C GLU A 48 17.77 12.76 5.40
N LEU A 49 18.57 12.92 4.33
CA LEU A 49 18.73 11.90 3.29
C LEU A 49 19.36 10.61 3.81
N GLU A 50 20.38 10.71 4.67
CA GLU A 50 21.00 9.55 5.31
C GLU A 50 20.02 8.83 6.23
N GLN A 51 19.24 9.56 7.02
CA GLN A 51 18.20 8.97 7.87
C GLN A 51 17.15 8.22 7.05
N ILE A 52 16.68 8.76 5.92
CA ILE A 52 15.76 8.05 5.01
C ILE A 52 16.40 6.76 4.48
N LYS A 53 17.68 6.81 4.10
CA LYS A 53 18.38 5.63 3.56
C LYS A 53 18.55 4.54 4.62
N LEU A 54 18.90 4.93 5.84
CA LEU A 54 19.14 4.01 6.95
C LEU A 54 17.86 3.48 7.59
N LEU A 55 16.73 4.19 7.45
CA LEU A 55 15.45 3.73 7.97
C LEU A 55 15.02 2.43 7.26
N GLN A 56 14.95 1.35 8.03
CA GLN A 56 14.37 0.08 7.61
C GLN A 56 13.14 -0.20 8.46
N PHE A 57 12.07 -0.68 7.83
CA PHE A 57 10.89 -1.14 8.54
C PHE A 57 11.10 -2.61 8.94
N ASP A 58 10.71 -2.94 10.16
CA ASP A 58 10.64 -4.32 10.62
C ASP A 58 9.56 -5.05 9.81
N SER A 59 9.98 -6.02 9.00
CA SER A 59 9.10 -6.80 8.14
C SER A 59 8.09 -7.66 8.91
N GLY A 60 8.32 -7.92 10.21
CA GLY A 60 7.35 -8.58 11.08
C GLY A 60 6.23 -7.64 11.56
N LYS A 61 6.41 -6.31 11.43
CA LYS A 61 5.45 -5.30 11.90
C LYS A 61 4.77 -4.52 10.78
N LEU A 62 5.51 -4.21 9.71
CA LEU A 62 4.97 -3.59 8.52
C LEU A 62 5.56 -4.24 7.28
N GLU A 63 4.73 -4.97 6.56
CA GLU A 63 5.07 -5.52 5.25
C GLU A 63 4.39 -4.69 4.15
N VAL A 64 5.15 -4.23 3.16
CA VAL A 64 4.58 -3.61 1.95
C VAL A 64 4.58 -4.64 0.84
N LYS A 65 3.43 -4.85 0.21
CA LYS A 65 3.25 -5.73 -0.94
C LYS A 65 2.66 -4.94 -2.08
N CYS A 66 3.22 -5.08 -3.27
CA CYS A 66 2.68 -4.47 -4.48
C CYS A 66 2.30 -5.55 -5.48
N ALA A 67 1.06 -5.53 -5.95
CA ALA A 67 0.58 -6.50 -6.93
C ALA A 67 -0.56 -5.89 -7.76
N SER A 68 -0.34 -5.73 -9.05
CA SER A 68 -1.34 -5.17 -9.97
C SER A 68 -2.11 -6.28 -10.70
N GLY A 69 -3.34 -5.97 -11.13
CA GLY A 69 -4.15 -6.86 -11.96
C GLY A 69 -4.73 -8.08 -11.25
N LEU A 70 -4.70 -8.09 -9.91
CA LEU A 70 -5.29 -9.16 -9.11
C LEU A 70 -6.80 -9.20 -9.24
N ASN A 71 -7.36 -10.40 -9.35
CA ASN A 71 -8.79 -10.63 -9.19
C ASN A 71 -9.16 -10.81 -7.71
N ILE A 72 -10.46 -10.81 -7.42
CA ILE A 72 -10.96 -10.87 -6.04
C ILE A 72 -10.52 -12.12 -5.28
N ASN A 73 -10.44 -13.28 -5.96
CA ASN A 73 -10.03 -14.53 -5.32
C ASN A 73 -8.54 -14.52 -4.97
N GLU A 74 -7.71 -13.90 -5.81
CA GLU A 74 -6.28 -13.70 -5.54
C GLU A 74 -6.07 -12.77 -4.34
N VAL A 75 -6.82 -11.67 -4.27
CA VAL A 75 -6.79 -10.75 -3.12
C VAL A 75 -7.21 -11.47 -1.83
N ILE A 76 -8.31 -12.22 -1.85
CA ILE A 76 -8.75 -13.03 -0.70
C ILE A 76 -7.67 -14.06 -0.31
N GLY A 77 -7.03 -14.70 -1.29
CA GLY A 77 -5.92 -15.63 -1.05
C GLY A 77 -4.74 -14.96 -0.34
N MET A 78 -4.40 -13.73 -0.74
CA MET A 78 -3.36 -12.94 -0.08
C MET A 78 -3.74 -12.58 1.36
N ILE A 79 -4.97 -12.11 1.60
CA ILE A 79 -5.46 -11.80 2.96
C ILE A 79 -5.37 -13.04 3.87
N LYS A 80 -5.80 -14.21 3.37
CA LYS A 80 -5.68 -15.48 4.10
C LYS A 80 -4.23 -15.84 4.41
N ARG A 81 -3.30 -15.56 3.49
CA ARG A 81 -1.86 -15.76 3.72
C ARG A 81 -1.34 -14.81 4.80
N PHE A 82 -1.72 -13.54 4.77
CA PHE A 82 -1.30 -12.56 5.78
C PHE A 82 -1.78 -12.94 7.18
N ALA A 83 -3.04 -13.39 7.30
CA ALA A 83 -3.57 -13.89 8.56
C ALA A 83 -2.80 -15.11 9.11
N LYS A 84 -2.23 -15.95 8.24
CA LYS A 84 -1.37 -17.09 8.65
C LYS A 84 0.04 -16.67 9.07
N LEU A 85 0.46 -15.45 8.73
CA LEU A 85 1.74 -14.85 9.10
C LEU A 85 1.57 -13.91 10.30
N ASP A 86 0.54 -14.11 11.12
CA ASP A 86 0.21 -13.31 12.30
C ASP A 86 0.05 -11.81 12.03
N THR A 87 -0.31 -11.44 10.80
CA THR A 87 -0.67 -10.07 10.47
C THR A 87 -2.06 -9.74 11.02
N GLU A 88 -2.15 -8.70 11.84
CA GLU A 88 -3.40 -8.30 12.51
C GLU A 88 -4.26 -7.40 11.63
N VAL A 89 -3.63 -6.54 10.80
CA VAL A 89 -4.35 -5.58 9.95
C VAL A 89 -3.81 -5.59 8.53
N ALA A 90 -4.71 -5.77 7.55
CA ALA A 90 -4.40 -5.61 6.14
C ALA A 90 -5.03 -4.33 5.59
N PHE A 91 -4.19 -3.41 5.13
CA PHE A 91 -4.59 -2.26 4.34
C PHE A 91 -4.51 -2.64 2.87
N ILE A 92 -5.56 -2.33 2.11
CA ILE A 92 -5.60 -2.59 0.67
C ILE A 92 -5.92 -1.25 0.01
N ASP A 93 -5.00 -0.74 -0.79
CA ASP A 93 -5.24 0.48 -1.56
C ASP A 93 -5.94 0.17 -2.89
N PHE A 94 -6.67 1.18 -3.40
CA PHE A 94 -7.30 1.17 -4.72
C PHE A 94 -8.09 -0.11 -5.05
N LEU A 95 -9.12 -0.42 -4.25
CA LEU A 95 -10.01 -1.57 -4.50
C LEU A 95 -10.60 -1.59 -5.93
N GLN A 96 -10.74 -0.44 -6.58
CA GLN A 96 -11.19 -0.31 -7.97
C GLN A 96 -10.23 -0.97 -8.99
N ARG A 97 -8.97 -1.21 -8.61
CA ARG A 97 -7.98 -1.91 -9.43
C ARG A 97 -8.12 -3.43 -9.38
N ILE A 98 -8.94 -3.97 -8.48
CA ILE A 98 -9.24 -5.40 -8.46
C ILE A 98 -9.97 -5.76 -9.76
N ARG A 99 -9.39 -6.68 -10.53
CA ARG A 99 -9.94 -7.13 -11.80
C ARG A 99 -11.26 -7.84 -11.56
N THR A 100 -12.35 -7.21 -11.98
CA THR A 100 -13.66 -7.82 -12.07
C THR A 100 -13.79 -8.57 -13.39
N ASP A 101 -14.41 -9.75 -13.37
CA ASP A 101 -14.71 -10.47 -14.60
C ASP A 101 -15.76 -9.68 -15.41
N ILE A 102 -15.40 -9.22 -16.61
CA ILE A 102 -16.22 -8.32 -17.44
C ILE A 102 -17.60 -8.93 -17.71
N LYS A 103 -17.69 -10.27 -17.78
CA LYS A 103 -18.94 -11.00 -17.98
C LYS A 103 -19.95 -10.77 -16.86
N ASN A 104 -19.50 -10.69 -15.61
CA ASN A 104 -20.37 -10.44 -14.46
C ASN A 104 -20.88 -8.99 -14.46
N ARG A 105 -20.01 -8.03 -14.82
CA ARG A 105 -20.37 -6.61 -14.89
C ARG A 105 -21.40 -6.32 -15.97
N ILE A 106 -21.32 -7.00 -17.12
CA ILE A 106 -22.33 -6.90 -18.19
C ILE A 106 -23.68 -7.44 -17.72
N ASN A 107 -23.70 -8.55 -16.97
CA ASN A 107 -24.93 -9.10 -16.41
C ASN A 107 -25.54 -8.20 -15.34
N GLU A 108 -24.73 -7.63 -14.43
CA GLU A 108 -25.19 -6.66 -13.43
C GLU A 108 -25.77 -5.40 -14.08
N LEU A 109 -25.10 -4.86 -15.11
CA LEU A 109 -25.60 -3.70 -15.86
C LEU A 109 -26.91 -4.00 -16.60
N LYS A 110 -27.06 -5.20 -17.16
CA LYS A 110 -28.33 -5.64 -17.77
C LYS A 110 -29.47 -5.70 -16.76
N VAL A 111 -29.21 -6.22 -15.55
CA VAL A 111 -30.21 -6.27 -14.47
C VAL A 111 -30.64 -4.87 -14.05
N ILE A 112 -29.70 -3.93 -13.92
CA ILE A 112 -30.01 -2.53 -13.58
C ILE A 112 -30.82 -1.85 -14.71
N SER A 113 -30.50 -2.12 -15.98
CA SER A 113 -31.23 -1.53 -17.11
C SER A 113 -32.67 -2.05 -17.29
N GLN A 114 -33.02 -3.15 -16.61
CA GLN A 114 -34.35 -3.76 -16.63
C GLN A 114 -35.19 -3.38 -15.41
N LEU A 115 -34.63 -2.60 -14.48
CA LEU A 115 -35.33 -1.96 -13.34
C LEU A 115 -35.77 -0.54 -13.72
#